data_AF-A0A954NC54-F1
#
_entry.id   AF-A0A954NC54-F1
#
_cell.length_a   1.000
_cell.length_b   1.000
_cell.length_c   1.000
_cell.angle_alpha   90.00
_cell.angle_beta   90.00
_cell.angle_gamma   90.00
#
_symmetry.space_group_name_H-M   'P 1'
#
loop_
_entity.id
_entity.type
_entity.pdbx_description
1 polymer ?
#
loop_
_entity_poly.entity_id
_entity_poly.type
_entity_poly.pdbx_seq_one_letter_code
_entity_poly.pdbx_strand_id
1 'polypeptide(L)'
;MTTKKTATTKATPKKTTAKRSAKQASAKRPAKKTSTTKTPDKRKPGALDSAARVLAETKQPMNTREMIEAMTAKGYWTSPSGKTPHATLYSAIIREIATRQSEARFVKVERGRFALAK
;
A
#
# COMPACT_ATOMS: atom_id res chain seq x y z
N MET A 1 -53.74 -3.31 47.09
CA MET A 1 -53.22 -3.81 45.80
C MET A 1 -51.96 -3.00 45.46
N THR A 2 -50.80 -3.41 46.01
CA THR A 2 -49.64 -3.98 45.29
C THR A 2 -48.82 -2.94 44.49
N THR A 3 -47.78 -2.33 45.11
CA THR A 3 -46.30 -2.57 44.91
C THR A 3 -45.73 -1.96 43.63
N LYS A 4 -44.55 -1.31 43.51
CA LYS A 4 -43.25 -1.29 44.24
C LYS A 4 -42.43 -0.14 43.60
N LYS A 5 -41.87 0.84 44.33
CA LYS A 5 -40.55 0.91 45.02
C LYS A 5 -39.29 0.81 44.11
N THR A 6 -38.48 1.86 44.26
CA THR A 6 -37.15 2.26 43.73
C THR A 6 -35.97 1.30 43.97
N ALA A 7 -34.89 1.50 43.17
CA ALA A 7 -33.45 1.58 43.55
C ALA A 7 -32.45 0.69 42.76
N THR A 8 -31.59 1.38 42.00
CA THR A 8 -30.11 1.36 41.88
C THR A 8 -29.25 0.09 42.12
N THR A 9 -28.26 -0.06 41.21
CA THR A 9 -26.83 -0.45 41.40
C THR A 9 -26.32 -1.90 41.32
N LYS A 10 -25.27 -2.02 40.47
CA LYS A 10 -23.98 -2.74 40.62
C LYS A 10 -23.86 -4.25 40.28
N ALA A 11 -22.99 -4.47 39.28
CA ALA A 11 -21.80 -5.32 39.30
C ALA A 11 -21.90 -6.83 39.01
N THR A 12 -21.21 -7.19 37.91
CA THR A 12 -20.43 -8.41 37.63
C THR A 12 -21.13 -9.76 37.47
N PRO A 13 -20.73 -10.51 36.42
CA PRO A 13 -20.39 -11.90 36.64
C PRO A 13 -19.00 -12.25 36.09
N LYS A 14 -18.24 -12.95 36.92
CA LYS A 14 -16.94 -13.58 36.67
C LYS A 14 -17.19 -15.09 36.65
N LYS A 15 -16.54 -15.80 35.71
CA LYS A 15 -16.15 -17.23 35.81
C LYS A 15 -17.31 -18.27 35.73
N THR A 16 -17.22 -19.49 35.17
CA THR A 16 -16.18 -20.27 34.47
C THR A 16 -16.85 -21.50 33.81
N THR A 17 -16.31 -21.91 32.66
CA THR A 17 -16.09 -23.29 32.14
C THR A 17 -17.21 -24.27 31.76
N ALA A 18 -16.90 -24.87 30.59
CA ALA A 18 -17.05 -26.28 30.17
C ALA A 18 -18.35 -26.67 29.45
N LYS A 19 -18.36 -27.46 28.38
CA LYS A 19 -17.35 -27.99 27.44
C LYS A 19 -18.14 -28.74 26.35
N ARG A 20 -17.67 -28.67 25.10
CA ARG A 20 -17.95 -29.57 23.97
C ARG A 20 -19.38 -29.56 23.37
N SER A 21 -19.46 -29.09 22.13
CA SER A 21 -19.73 -29.97 20.98
C SER A 21 -19.23 -29.31 19.69
N ALA A 22 -18.47 -30.08 18.92
CA ALA A 22 -17.77 -29.67 17.72
C ALA A 22 -18.69 -29.60 16.50
N LYS A 23 -18.55 -28.56 15.68
CA LYS A 23 -18.84 -28.62 14.25
C LYS A 23 -17.89 -27.67 13.51
N GLN A 24 -17.09 -28.27 12.63
CA GLN A 24 -16.19 -27.60 11.69
C GLN A 24 -16.93 -26.58 10.83
N ALA A 25 -16.34 -25.40 10.63
CA ALA A 25 -16.34 -24.72 9.33
C ALA A 25 -15.25 -23.65 9.30
N SER A 26 -14.27 -23.91 8.45
CA SER A 26 -13.23 -22.98 8.01
C SER A 26 -13.86 -21.73 7.39
N ALA A 27 -13.57 -20.55 7.94
CA ALA A 27 -13.77 -19.28 7.24
C ALA A 27 -12.53 -18.42 7.43
N LYS A 28 -11.58 -18.71 6.55
CA LYS A 28 -10.33 -18.01 6.26
C LYS A 28 -10.50 -16.49 6.38
N ARG A 29 -9.87 -15.89 7.39
CA ARG A 29 -9.35 -14.50 7.29
C ARG A 29 -8.48 -14.46 6.03
N PRO A 30 -8.73 -13.60 5.03
CA PRO A 30 -7.69 -13.32 4.07
C PRO A 30 -6.67 -12.43 4.79
N ALA A 31 -5.75 -13.06 5.51
CA ALA A 31 -4.41 -12.49 5.66
C ALA A 31 -3.90 -12.31 4.23
N LYS A 32 -4.04 -11.09 3.69
CA LYS A 32 -3.60 -10.76 2.34
C LYS A 32 -2.08 -10.88 2.34
N LYS A 33 -1.66 -12.05 1.88
CA LYS A 33 -0.30 -12.54 1.78
C LYS A 33 0.59 -11.46 1.15
N THR A 34 1.52 -11.00 1.96
CA THR A 34 2.85 -10.58 1.55
C THR A 34 3.51 -11.73 0.78
N SER A 35 3.37 -11.73 -0.54
CA SER A 35 4.32 -12.35 -1.47
C SER A 35 3.85 -12.18 -2.91
N THR A 36 4.42 -11.21 -3.59
CA THR A 36 4.71 -11.42 -5.01
C THR A 36 6.00 -10.67 -5.32
N THR A 37 7.09 -11.30 -4.92
CA THR A 37 8.37 -11.23 -5.61
C THR A 37 8.08 -11.64 -7.05
N LYS A 38 7.72 -10.69 -7.91
CA LYS A 38 7.81 -10.89 -9.36
C LYS A 38 9.15 -10.29 -9.78
N THR A 39 10.03 -11.22 -10.12
CA THR A 39 11.19 -11.06 -10.97
C THR A 39 10.96 -10.03 -12.10
N PRO A 40 12.03 -9.34 -12.56
CA PRO A 40 11.94 -8.28 -13.55
C PRO A 40 11.67 -8.88 -14.94
N ASP A 41 10.43 -9.27 -15.19
CA ASP A 41 10.00 -9.74 -16.50
C ASP A 41 9.99 -8.52 -17.44
N LYS A 42 10.85 -8.56 -18.46
CA LYS A 42 11.03 -7.56 -19.51
C LYS A 42 9.74 -7.39 -20.35
N ARG A 43 8.71 -6.78 -19.76
CA ARG A 43 7.40 -6.57 -20.40
C ARG A 43 7.02 -5.10 -20.37
N LYS A 44 7.44 -4.39 -21.44
CA LYS A 44 7.16 -2.96 -21.73
C LYS A 44 7.73 -2.03 -20.63
N PRO A 45 8.10 -0.78 -20.94
CA PRO A 45 8.50 0.17 -19.91
C PRO A 45 7.32 0.33 -18.92
N GLY A 46 7.48 -0.24 -17.72
CA GLY A 46 6.50 -0.11 -16.65
C GLY A 46 6.48 1.32 -16.12
N ALA A 47 5.51 1.62 -15.28
CA ALA A 47 5.42 2.94 -14.63
C ALA A 47 6.73 3.36 -13.94
N LEU A 48 7.52 2.42 -13.42
CA LEU A 48 8.83 2.69 -12.83
C LEU A 48 9.89 3.11 -13.85
N ASP A 49 9.94 2.48 -15.02
CA ASP A 49 10.95 2.78 -16.03
C ASP A 49 10.68 4.14 -16.68
N SER A 50 9.42 4.41 -16.99
CA SER A 50 8.99 5.71 -17.50
C SER A 50 9.14 6.83 -16.46
N ALA A 51 8.98 6.52 -15.16
CA ALA A 51 9.28 7.45 -14.06
C ALA A 51 10.76 7.82 -13.99
N ALA A 52 11.65 6.82 -14.09
CA ALA A 52 13.08 7.05 -14.11
C ALA A 52 13.49 7.95 -15.29
N ARG A 53 12.90 7.73 -16.48
CA ARG A 53 13.13 8.56 -17.66
C ARG A 53 12.69 10.01 -17.47
N VAL A 54 11.52 10.27 -16.87
CA VAL A 54 11.08 11.64 -16.57
C VAL A 54 12.05 12.34 -15.61
N LEU A 55 12.48 11.66 -14.55
CA LEU A 55 13.45 12.22 -13.61
C LEU A 55 14.84 12.42 -14.23
N ALA A 56 15.25 11.57 -15.17
CA ALA A 56 16.51 11.72 -15.89
C ALA A 56 16.50 12.96 -16.80
N GLU A 57 15.36 13.28 -17.41
CA GLU A 57 15.20 14.46 -18.26
C GLU A 57 15.09 15.74 -17.45
N THR A 58 14.29 15.75 -16.37
CA THR A 58 14.11 16.94 -15.54
C THR A 58 15.29 17.19 -14.62
N LYS A 59 16.01 16.14 -14.19
CA LYS A 59 17.10 16.18 -13.20
C LYS A 59 16.71 16.90 -11.90
N GLN A 60 15.42 16.95 -11.59
CA GLN A 60 14.86 17.62 -10.42
C GLN A 60 14.07 16.62 -9.57
N PRO A 61 14.08 16.75 -8.23
CA PRO A 61 13.20 15.98 -7.37
C PRO A 61 11.74 16.33 -7.64
N MET A 62 10.92 15.33 -7.96
CA MET A 62 9.50 15.53 -8.27
C MET A 62 8.61 14.64 -7.41
N ASN A 63 7.36 15.06 -7.24
CA ASN A 63 6.34 14.22 -6.63
C ASN A 63 5.80 13.21 -7.64
N THR A 64 5.25 12.11 -7.14
CA THR A 64 4.64 11.06 -7.96
C THR A 64 3.48 11.54 -8.82
N ARG A 65 2.73 12.57 -8.39
CA ARG A 65 1.66 13.18 -9.22
C ARG A 65 2.23 13.88 -10.44
N GLU A 66 3.19 14.79 -10.21
CA GLU A 66 3.88 15.53 -11.27
C GLU A 66 4.57 14.57 -12.25
N MET A 67 5.15 13.49 -11.73
CA MET A 67 5.80 12.46 -12.54
C MET A 67 4.78 11.73 -13.44
N ILE A 68 3.61 11.35 -12.92
CA ILE A 68 2.56 10.74 -13.73
C ILE A 68 2.01 11.71 -14.79
N GLU A 69 1.81 12.98 -14.44
CA GLU A 69 1.37 14.01 -15.38
C GLU A 69 2.40 14.18 -16.50
N ALA A 70 3.68 14.32 -16.16
CA ALA A 70 4.76 14.41 -17.13
C ALA A 70 4.90 13.13 -17.98
N MET A 71 4.75 11.94 -17.39
CA MET A 71 4.78 10.67 -18.11
C MET A 71 3.62 10.52 -19.09
N THR A 72 2.43 10.99 -18.70
CA THR A 72 1.21 10.96 -19.52
C THR A 72 1.32 11.98 -20.65
N ALA A 73 1.77 13.20 -20.35
CA ALA A 73 1.98 14.26 -21.33
C ALA A 73 3.03 13.88 -22.39
N LYS A 74 4.09 13.17 -21.99
CA LYS A 74 5.14 12.68 -22.90
C LYS A 74 4.77 11.36 -23.61
N GLY A 75 3.63 10.75 -23.28
CA GLY A 75 3.20 9.47 -23.86
C GLY A 75 4.09 8.27 -23.46
N TYR A 76 4.96 8.42 -22.46
CA TYR A 76 5.86 7.35 -22.01
C TYR A 76 5.13 6.23 -21.29
N TRP A 77 4.01 6.55 -20.66
CA TRP A 77 3.17 5.59 -19.96
C TRP A 77 1.79 6.17 -19.73
N THR A 78 0.77 5.31 -19.80
CA THR A 78 -0.61 5.67 -19.50
C THR A 78 -1.14 4.74 -18.42
N SER A 79 -1.93 5.29 -17.49
CA SER A 79 -2.55 4.51 -16.41
C SER A 79 -3.50 3.45 -16.97
N PRO A 80 -3.29 2.15 -16.70
CA PRO A 80 -4.22 1.10 -17.09
C PRO A 80 -5.42 1.13 -16.13
N SER A 81 -6.48 1.82 -16.51
CA SER A 81 -7.82 1.80 -15.88
C SER A 81 -7.89 2.10 -14.36
N GLY A 82 -6.91 2.81 -13.80
CA GLY A 82 -6.85 3.17 -12.39
C GLY A 82 -7.07 4.66 -12.14
N LYS A 83 -7.88 5.00 -11.12
CA LYS A 83 -8.13 6.39 -10.69
C LYS A 83 -6.93 7.04 -10.01
N THR A 84 -6.00 6.23 -9.47
CA THR A 84 -4.88 6.71 -8.63
C THR A 84 -3.51 6.15 -9.06
N PRO A 85 -3.06 6.41 -10.31
CA PRO A 85 -1.75 5.96 -10.79
C PRO A 85 -0.57 6.47 -9.93
N HIS A 86 -0.69 7.66 -9.34
CA HIS A 86 0.34 8.24 -8.47
C HIS A 86 0.56 7.38 -7.20
N ALA A 87 -0.48 6.80 -6.61
CA ALA A 87 -0.38 5.95 -5.42
C ALA A 87 0.29 4.61 -5.74
N THR A 88 -0.02 4.05 -6.91
CA THR A 88 0.65 2.84 -7.41
C THR A 88 2.14 3.11 -7.66
N LEU A 89 2.48 4.23 -8.31
CA LEU A 89 3.87 4.63 -8.54
C LEU A 89 4.62 4.85 -7.22
N TYR A 90 4.01 5.57 -6.27
CA TYR A 90 4.59 5.78 -4.94
C TYR A 90 4.95 4.46 -4.26
N SER A 91 3.99 3.52 -4.22
CA SER A 91 4.18 2.20 -3.60
C SER A 91 5.29 1.41 -4.30
N ALA A 92 5.39 1.52 -5.63
CA ALA A 92 6.41 0.84 -6.41
C ALA A 92 7.80 1.41 -6.13
N ILE A 93 7.96 2.74 -6.07
CA ILE A 93 9.23 3.41 -5.75
C ILE A 93 9.68 3.06 -4.34
N ILE A 94 8.80 3.11 -3.35
CA ILE A 94 9.14 2.78 -1.96
C ILE A 94 9.60 1.32 -1.84
N ARG A 95 8.94 0.39 -2.52
CA ARG A 95 9.39 -1.02 -2.55
C ARG A 95 10.75 -1.15 -3.21
N GLU A 96 10.98 -0.47 -4.33
CA GLU A 96 12.27 -0.50 -5.03
C GLU A 96 13.41 0.00 -4.14
N ILE A 97 13.22 1.15 -3.46
CA ILE A 97 14.19 1.68 -2.50
C ILE A 97 14.44 0.67 -1.37
N ALA A 98 13.39 0.06 -0.83
CA ALA A 98 13.52 -0.90 0.26
C ALA A 98 14.21 -2.21 -0.15
N THR A 99 13.96 -2.71 -1.36
CA THR A 99 14.50 -3.99 -1.84
C THR A 99 15.90 -3.87 -2.44
N ARG A 100 16.17 -2.75 -3.14
CA ARG A 100 17.42 -2.58 -3.89
C ARG A 100 18.43 -1.70 -3.17
N GLN A 101 17.99 -0.84 -2.25
CA GLN A 101 18.83 0.05 -1.43
C GLN A 101 19.96 0.73 -2.24
N SER A 102 21.16 0.15 -2.28
CA SER A 102 22.31 0.64 -3.05
C SER A 102 22.14 0.58 -4.58
N GLU A 103 21.34 -0.35 -5.10
CA GLU A 103 21.02 -0.44 -6.54
C GLU A 103 19.68 0.23 -6.89
N ALA A 104 19.07 0.95 -5.94
CA ALA A 104 17.82 1.64 -6.19
C ALA A 104 18.05 2.78 -7.20
N ARG A 105 17.21 2.84 -8.24
CA ARG A 105 17.25 3.93 -9.23
C ARG A 105 16.69 5.24 -8.70
N PHE A 106 16.01 5.20 -7.56
CA PHE A 106 15.33 6.34 -6.96
C PHE A 106 15.87 6.59 -5.57
N VAL A 107 15.97 7.86 -5.19
CA VAL A 107 16.28 8.30 -3.83
C VAL A 107 15.16 9.18 -3.33
N LYS A 108 14.80 9.00 -2.06
CA LYS A 108 13.86 9.89 -1.38
C LYS A 108 14.60 11.15 -0.93
N VAL A 109 14.27 12.28 -1.54
CA VAL A 109 14.85 13.58 -1.20
C VAL A 109 14.05 14.26 -0.09
N GLU A 110 12.72 14.15 -0.16
CA GLU A 110 11.81 14.79 0.79
C GLU A 110 10.56 13.91 1.01
N ARG A 111 9.66 14.35 1.88
CA ARG A 111 8.37 13.68 2.08
C ARG A 111 7.52 13.76 0.81
N GLY A 112 7.51 12.67 0.05
CA GLY A 112 6.74 12.54 -1.19
C GLY A 112 7.48 13.00 -2.44
N ARG A 113 8.73 13.47 -2.33
CA ARG A 113 9.58 13.80 -3.49
C ARG A 113 10.68 12.77 -3.68
N PHE A 114 10.86 12.37 -4.93
CA PHE A 114 11.87 11.40 -5.35
C PHE A 114 12.73 12.01 -6.46
N ALA A 115 14.01 11.70 -6.40
CA ALA A 115 14.97 12.00 -7.46
C ALA A 115 15.58 10.72 -7.99
N LEU A 116 16.23 10.81 -9.15
CA LEU A 116 17.01 9.71 -9.70
C LEU A 116 18.27 9.55 -8.85
N ALA A 117 18.57 8.31 -8.43
CA ALA A 117 19.85 7.98 -7.81
C ALA A 117 20.96 8.18 -8.85
N LYS A 118 22.08 8.76 -8.42
CA LYS A 118 23.23 9.05 -9.28
C LYS A 118 23.99 7.78 -9.62
#